data_AF-A0A9D9D9W3-F1
#
_entry.id   AF-A0A9D9D9W3-F1
#
_cell.length_a   1.000
_cell.length_b   1.000
_cell.length_c   1.000
_cell.angle_alpha   90.00
_cell.angle_beta   90.00
_cell.angle_gamma   90.00
#
_symmetry.space_group_name_H-M   'P 1'
#
loop_
_entity.id
_entity.type
_entity.pdbx_description
1 polymer ?
#
loop_
_entity_poly.entity_id
_entity_poly.type
_entity_poly.pdbx_seq_one_letter_code
_entity_poly.pdbx_strand_id
1 'polypeptide(L)'
;SGGNLVFISSLFPNVMVGIDSLLVFLFLAVINSTSSISLSSEKNTLIIMKYIPVSYVKQMGIKLLFPYAFSSLSYLVTILVLAISGEISFVSFALLIIVGLLLLFIISLGSIYTDLKSKKNASLLNTLTSFILPVLSVGAGVLLSLVFDNEILSYYMFFVIILAFEAIELVCMLVKAPQRIQRDLNEYVGGNL
;
A
#
# COMPACT_ATOMS: atom_id res chain seq x y z
N SER A 1 -32.42 -1.59 14.83
CA SER A 1 -31.24 -2.24 15.43
C SER A 1 -29.95 -1.50 15.05
N GLY A 2 -29.86 -0.19 15.33
CA GLY A 2 -28.73 0.66 14.88
C GLY A 2 -28.20 1.61 15.95
N GLY A 3 -28.59 1.42 17.22
CA GLY A 3 -28.29 2.37 18.29
C GLY A 3 -26.82 2.42 18.71
N ASN A 4 -26.04 1.37 18.50
CA ASN A 4 -24.68 1.28 19.06
C ASN A 4 -23.62 1.99 18.20
N LEU A 5 -23.73 1.93 16.87
CA LEU A 5 -22.79 2.63 15.97
C LEU A 5 -23.03 4.14 15.97
N VAL A 6 -24.30 4.58 16.06
CA VAL A 6 -24.63 6.01 16.18
C VAL A 6 -24.09 6.57 17.51
N PHE A 7 -24.15 5.81 18.60
CA PHE A 7 -23.61 6.22 19.89
C PHE A 7 -22.07 6.31 19.88
N ILE A 8 -21.40 5.39 19.19
CA ILE A 8 -19.95 5.42 18.98
C ILE A 8 -19.56 6.61 18.09
N SER A 9 -20.32 6.93 17.04
CA SER A 9 -20.04 8.10 16.19
C SER A 9 -20.14 9.43 16.94
N SER A 10 -21.00 9.52 17.96
CA SER A 10 -21.13 10.73 18.78
C SER A 10 -20.09 10.84 19.90
N LEU A 11 -19.54 9.71 20.38
CA LEU A 11 -18.56 9.70 21.47
C LEU A 11 -17.12 9.67 20.98
N PHE A 12 -16.87 9.05 19.83
CA PHE A 12 -15.53 8.84 19.27
C PHE A 12 -15.52 9.01 17.74
N PRO A 13 -15.71 10.24 17.21
CA PRO A 13 -15.75 10.50 15.78
C PRO A 13 -14.48 10.03 15.04
N ASN A 14 -13.32 10.08 15.70
CA ASN A 14 -12.04 9.63 15.14
C ASN A 14 -11.97 8.10 14.94
N VAL A 15 -12.72 7.32 15.72
CA VAL A 15 -12.79 5.86 15.55
C VAL A 15 -13.56 5.52 14.28
N MET A 16 -14.61 6.28 13.94
CA MET A 16 -15.33 6.09 12.68
C MET A 16 -14.47 6.42 11.47
N VAL A 17 -13.77 7.56 11.49
CA VAL A 17 -12.81 7.92 10.43
C VAL A 17 -11.72 6.85 10.29
N GLY A 18 -11.28 6.27 11.41
CA GLY A 18 -10.36 5.14 11.43
C GLY A 18 -10.93 3.89 10.74
N ILE A 19 -12.19 3.53 11.03
CA ILE A 19 -12.87 2.38 10.42
C ILE A 19 -13.02 2.57 8.91
N ASP A 20 -13.47 3.75 8.47
CA ASP A 20 -13.65 4.05 7.05
C ASP A 20 -12.32 3.99 6.28
N SER A 21 -11.28 4.62 6.86
CA SER A 21 -9.93 4.60 6.30
C SER A 21 -9.36 3.17 6.25
N LEU A 22 -9.57 2.37 7.29
CA LEU A 22 -9.13 0.97 7.35
C LEU A 22 -9.81 0.11 6.28
N LEU A 23 -11.12 0.26 6.09
CA LEU A 23 -11.85 -0.44 5.04
C LEU A 23 -11.31 -0.08 3.67
N VAL A 24 -11.13 1.22 3.41
CA VAL A 24 -10.57 1.73 2.15
C VAL A 24 -9.17 1.16 1.90
N PHE A 25 -8.30 1.13 2.91
CA PHE A 25 -6.94 0.60 2.77
C PHE A 25 -6.89 -0.93 2.64
N LEU A 26 -7.80 -1.65 3.30
CA LEU A 26 -7.92 -3.10 3.12
C LEU A 26 -8.39 -3.46 1.71
N PHE A 27 -9.40 -2.76 1.18
CA PHE A 27 -9.84 -2.94 -0.21
C PHE A 27 -8.70 -2.66 -1.19
N LEU A 28 -7.93 -1.61 -0.93
CA LEU A 28 -6.75 -1.24 -1.69
C LEU A 28 -5.66 -2.34 -1.66
N ALA A 29 -5.42 -2.94 -0.50
CA ALA A 29 -4.51 -4.09 -0.37
C ALA A 29 -5.02 -5.32 -1.14
N VAL A 30 -6.33 -5.58 -1.15
CA VAL A 30 -6.94 -6.66 -1.97
C VAL A 30 -6.75 -6.42 -3.46
N ILE A 31 -7.06 -5.21 -3.95
CA ILE A 31 -6.91 -4.82 -5.36
C ILE A 31 -5.45 -5.02 -5.80
N ASN A 32 -4.50 -4.59 -4.97
CA ASN A 32 -3.08 -4.74 -5.29
C ASN A 32 -2.64 -6.21 -5.28
N SER A 33 -3.08 -6.99 -4.28
CA SER A 33 -2.74 -8.43 -4.21
C SER A 33 -3.20 -9.20 -5.45
N THR A 34 -4.38 -8.87 -5.97
CA THR A 34 -4.95 -9.51 -7.17
C THR A 34 -4.16 -9.14 -8.43
N SER A 35 -3.75 -7.87 -8.52
CA SER A 35 -2.91 -7.38 -9.62
C SER A 35 -1.53 -8.06 -9.62
N SER A 36 -0.90 -8.21 -8.45
CA SER A 36 0.38 -8.90 -8.30
C SER A 36 0.33 -10.41 -8.58
N ILE A 37 -0.77 -11.08 -8.22
CA ILE A 37 -0.96 -12.51 -8.51
C ILE A 37 -1.07 -12.76 -10.02
N SER A 38 -1.77 -11.89 -10.76
CA SER A 38 -1.86 -12.01 -12.23
C SER A 38 -0.47 -11.99 -12.87
N LEU A 39 0.42 -11.13 -12.40
CA LEU A 39 1.78 -10.97 -12.91
C LEU A 39 2.75 -12.07 -12.43
N SER A 40 2.53 -12.63 -11.24
CA SER A 40 3.32 -13.74 -10.70
C SER A 40 2.98 -15.09 -11.34
N SER A 41 1.74 -15.25 -11.82
CA SER A 41 1.28 -16.43 -12.55
C SER A 41 1.91 -16.59 -13.95
N GLU A 42 2.54 -15.54 -14.47
CA GLU A 42 3.35 -15.54 -15.70
C GLU A 42 4.73 -16.22 -15.54
N LYS A 43 4.83 -17.32 -14.78
CA LYS A 43 6.05 -18.16 -14.76
C LYS A 43 6.48 -18.63 -16.16
N ASN A 44 5.55 -18.69 -17.11
CA ASN A 44 5.84 -18.98 -18.52
C ASN A 44 6.38 -17.76 -19.31
N THR A 45 6.13 -16.52 -18.88
CA THR A 45 6.66 -15.32 -19.55
C THR A 45 8.12 -15.06 -19.16
N LEU A 46 8.59 -15.55 -18.00
CA LEU A 46 10.03 -15.58 -17.67
C LEU A 46 10.85 -16.43 -18.67
N ILE A 47 10.25 -17.43 -19.31
CA ILE A 47 10.89 -18.20 -20.39
C ILE A 47 11.00 -17.34 -21.66
N ILE A 48 10.02 -16.46 -21.91
CA ILE A 48 10.05 -15.49 -23.02
C ILE A 48 11.01 -14.32 -22.73
N MET A 49 11.19 -13.93 -21.46
CA MET A 49 12.13 -12.87 -21.04
C MET A 49 13.60 -13.20 -21.36
N LYS A 50 13.95 -14.48 -21.51
CA LYS A 50 15.29 -14.89 -21.97
C LYS A 50 15.58 -14.51 -23.43
N TYR A 51 14.55 -14.21 -24.22
CA TYR A 51 14.65 -13.90 -25.65
C TYR A 51 14.61 -12.40 -25.97
N ILE A 52 14.16 -11.54 -25.05
CA ILE A 52 14.00 -10.10 -25.31
C ILE A 52 15.12 -9.33 -24.59
N PRO A 53 16.06 -8.69 -25.31
CA PRO A 53 17.19 -7.98 -24.72
C PRO A 53 16.75 -6.62 -24.17
N VAL A 54 15.98 -6.62 -23.08
CA VAL A 54 15.59 -5.41 -22.35
C VAL A 54 16.40 -5.34 -21.06
N SER A 55 16.89 -4.14 -20.70
CA SER A 55 17.64 -3.97 -19.45
C SER A 55 16.78 -4.30 -18.23
N TYR A 56 17.38 -4.99 -17.25
CA TYR A 56 16.73 -5.43 -16.01
C TYR A 56 15.99 -4.29 -15.27
N VAL A 57 16.56 -3.09 -15.24
CA VAL A 57 15.95 -1.90 -14.63
C VAL A 57 14.66 -1.49 -15.34
N LYS A 58 14.62 -1.55 -16.67
CA LYS A 58 13.40 -1.24 -17.44
C LYS A 58 12.32 -2.30 -17.21
N GLN A 59 12.70 -3.57 -17.08
CA GLN A 59 11.77 -4.66 -16.79
C GLN A 59 11.15 -4.52 -15.39
N MET A 60 11.96 -4.22 -14.36
CA MET A 60 11.46 -3.95 -13.01
C MET A 60 10.53 -2.74 -12.97
N GLY A 61 10.86 -1.67 -13.71
CA GLY A 61 10.02 -0.48 -13.81
C GLY A 61 8.64 -0.78 -14.38
N ILE A 62 8.56 -1.56 -15.47
CA ILE A 62 7.29 -2.00 -16.06
C ILE A 62 6.50 -2.88 -15.09
N LYS A 63 7.20 -3.78 -14.38
CA LYS A 63 6.60 -4.66 -13.37
C LYS A 63 6.00 -3.89 -12.18
N LEU A 64 6.53 -2.71 -11.86
CA LEU A 64 5.99 -1.80 -10.84
C LEU A 64 4.83 -0.97 -11.38
N LEU A 65 5.06 -0.34 -12.54
CA LEU A 65 4.21 0.72 -13.06
C LEU A 65 2.83 0.20 -13.45
N PHE A 66 2.74 -1.00 -14.03
CA PHE A 66 1.47 -1.58 -14.45
C PHE A 66 0.53 -1.88 -13.26
N PRO A 67 0.92 -2.72 -12.28
CA PRO A 67 0.07 -2.98 -11.10
C PRO A 67 -0.28 -1.70 -10.34
N TYR A 68 0.68 -0.77 -10.19
CA TYR A 68 0.46 0.50 -9.51
C TYR A 68 -0.54 1.40 -10.27
N ALA A 69 -0.43 1.52 -11.59
CA ALA A 69 -1.33 2.35 -12.39
C ALA A 69 -2.77 1.82 -12.37
N PHE A 70 -2.96 0.51 -12.53
CA PHE A 70 -4.30 -0.09 -12.45
C PHE A 70 -4.89 -0.01 -11.04
N SER A 71 -4.09 -0.27 -10.01
CA SER A 71 -4.55 -0.18 -8.62
C SER A 71 -4.88 1.26 -8.21
N SER A 72 -4.08 2.24 -8.64
CA SER A 72 -4.34 3.66 -8.39
C SER A 72 -5.58 4.17 -9.12
N LEU A 73 -5.81 3.76 -10.37
CA LEU A 73 -7.05 4.08 -11.10
C LEU A 73 -8.28 3.52 -10.36
N SER A 74 -8.24 2.24 -9.98
CA SER A 74 -9.34 1.59 -9.25
C SER A 74 -9.61 2.28 -7.91
N TYR A 75 -8.55 2.66 -7.20
CA TYR A 75 -8.62 3.39 -5.95
C TYR A 75 -9.24 4.79 -6.11
N LEU A 76 -8.81 5.56 -7.11
CA LEU A 76 -9.36 6.88 -7.39
C LEU A 76 -10.85 6.83 -7.71
N VAL A 77 -11.28 5.83 -8.49
CA VAL A 77 -12.72 5.61 -8.77
C VAL A 77 -13.46 5.28 -7.48
N THR A 78 -12.91 4.42 -6.63
CA THR A 78 -13.53 4.04 -5.35
C THR A 78 -13.74 5.27 -4.47
N ILE A 79 -12.70 6.06 -4.23
CA ILE A 79 -12.78 7.25 -3.39
C ILE A 79 -13.70 8.33 -3.98
N LEU A 80 -13.73 8.46 -5.31
CA LEU A 80 -14.66 9.36 -5.98
C LEU A 80 -16.12 8.95 -5.76
N VAL A 81 -16.43 7.66 -5.80
CA VAL A 81 -17.78 7.15 -5.49
C VAL A 81 -18.15 7.45 -4.04
N LEU A 82 -17.25 7.26 -3.07
CA LEU A 82 -17.51 7.60 -1.67
C LEU A 82 -17.77 9.10 -1.48
N ALA A 83 -17.01 9.96 -2.15
CA ALA A 83 -17.20 11.42 -2.06
C ALA A 83 -18.52 11.88 -2.67
N ILE A 84 -18.90 11.36 -3.86
CA ILE A 84 -20.16 11.72 -4.50
C ILE A 84 -21.37 11.18 -3.71
N SER A 85 -21.23 10.02 -3.08
CA SER A 85 -22.29 9.43 -2.24
C SER A 85 -22.49 10.15 -0.91
N GLY A 86 -21.59 11.08 -0.54
CA GLY A 86 -21.65 11.84 0.70
C GLY A 86 -21.18 11.08 1.94
N GLU A 87 -20.56 9.91 1.75
CA GLU A 87 -20.03 9.08 2.84
C GLU A 87 -18.76 9.67 3.46
N ILE A 88 -17.99 10.45 2.68
CA ILE A 88 -16.78 11.13 3.14
C ILE A 88 -16.83 12.62 2.86
N SER A 89 -16.25 13.43 3.74
CA SER A 89 -16.10 14.87 3.51
C SER A 89 -15.09 15.17 2.40
N PHE A 90 -15.19 16.33 1.75
CA PHE A 90 -14.20 16.78 0.75
C PHE A 90 -12.78 16.87 1.31
N VAL A 91 -12.63 17.18 2.60
CA VAL A 91 -11.31 17.21 3.27
C VAL A 91 -10.77 15.79 3.42
N SER A 92 -11.60 14.85 3.85
CA SER A 92 -11.26 13.43 3.96
C SER A 92 -10.90 12.84 2.60
N PHE A 93 -11.63 13.20 1.54
CA PHE A 93 -11.35 12.80 0.16
C PHE A 93 -9.92 13.20 -0.26
N ALA A 94 -9.54 14.47 -0.07
CA ALA A 94 -8.21 14.95 -0.45
C ALA A 94 -7.09 14.26 0.34
N LEU A 95 -7.27 14.10 1.65
CA LEU A 95 -6.27 13.45 2.52
C LEU A 95 -6.14 11.96 2.21
N LEU A 96 -7.26 11.25 2.02
CA LEU A 96 -7.25 9.84 1.67
C LEU A 96 -6.54 9.60 0.34
N ILE A 97 -6.76 10.43 -0.69
CA ILE A 97 -6.03 10.30 -1.97
C ILE A 97 -4.51 10.27 -1.74
N ILE A 98 -3.99 11.18 -0.93
CA ILE A 98 -2.54 11.28 -0.68
C ILE A 98 -2.05 10.01 0.04
N VAL A 99 -2.72 9.63 1.12
CA VAL A 99 -2.33 8.48 1.95
C VAL A 99 -2.47 7.16 1.17
N GLY A 100 -3.59 6.92 0.52
CA GLY A 100 -3.78 5.66 -0.20
C GLY A 100 -2.92 5.50 -1.45
N LEU A 101 -2.60 6.58 -2.16
CA LEU A 101 -1.63 6.50 -3.27
C LEU A 101 -0.23 6.17 -2.75
N LEU A 102 0.18 6.77 -1.63
CA LEU A 102 1.46 6.46 -0.98
C LEU A 102 1.52 5.00 -0.52
N LEU A 103 0.47 4.54 0.16
CA LEU A 103 0.33 3.15 0.59
C LEU A 103 0.36 2.17 -0.60
N LEU A 104 -0.33 2.47 -1.70
CA LEU A 104 -0.28 1.67 -2.93
C LEU A 104 1.14 1.57 -3.46
N PHE A 105 1.88 2.68 -3.45
CA PHE A 105 3.25 2.71 -3.93
C PHE A 105 4.16 1.83 -3.06
N ILE A 106 4.03 1.91 -1.74
CA ILE A 106 4.77 1.11 -0.77
C ILE A 106 4.47 -0.39 -0.95
N ILE A 107 3.19 -0.77 -1.05
CA ILE A 107 2.81 -2.18 -1.25
C ILE A 107 3.33 -2.70 -2.59
N SER A 108 3.27 -1.90 -3.65
CA SER A 108 3.76 -2.27 -4.98
C SER A 108 5.29 -2.47 -4.98
N LEU A 109 6.03 -1.58 -4.30
CA LEU A 109 7.47 -1.74 -4.09
C LEU A 109 7.76 -3.02 -3.28
N GLY A 110 7.04 -3.25 -2.18
CA GLY A 110 7.16 -4.44 -1.34
C GLY A 110 6.98 -5.74 -2.14
N SER A 111 5.94 -5.79 -3.00
CA SER A 111 5.70 -6.89 -3.93
C SER A 111 6.93 -7.22 -4.77
N ILE A 112 7.54 -6.21 -5.38
CA ILE A 112 8.76 -6.40 -6.18
C ILE A 112 9.93 -6.90 -5.34
N TYR A 113 10.16 -6.34 -4.16
CA TYR A 113 11.23 -6.82 -3.28
C TYR A 113 11.12 -8.30 -2.93
N THR A 114 9.89 -8.79 -2.81
CA THR A 114 9.66 -10.20 -2.46
C THR A 114 9.68 -11.12 -3.66
N ASP A 115 9.29 -10.64 -4.84
CA ASP A 115 9.49 -11.36 -6.10
C ASP A 115 10.97 -11.60 -6.40
N LEU A 116 11.85 -10.64 -6.08
CA LEU A 116 13.30 -10.82 -6.17
C LEU A 116 13.83 -11.88 -5.20
N LYS A 117 13.17 -12.00 -4.04
CA LYS A 117 13.52 -12.98 -3.03
C LYS A 117 12.92 -14.32 -3.42
N SER A 118 13.60 -15.06 -4.32
CA SER A 118 13.29 -16.38 -4.92
C SER A 118 12.78 -17.51 -3.97
N LYS A 119 12.54 -17.24 -2.68
CA LYS A 119 11.96 -18.18 -1.72
C LYS A 119 10.45 -18.34 -1.97
N LYS A 120 10.04 -19.57 -2.27
CA LYS A 120 8.65 -20.03 -2.48
C LYS A 120 7.62 -19.57 -1.42
N ASN A 121 8.07 -19.28 -0.19
CA ASN A 121 7.22 -18.81 0.92
C ASN A 121 7.22 -17.28 1.12
N ALA A 122 8.03 -16.53 0.36
CA ALA A 122 8.13 -15.08 0.49
C ALA A 122 6.86 -14.37 0.00
N SER A 123 6.14 -14.94 -0.97
CA SER A 123 4.89 -14.39 -1.51
C SER A 123 3.79 -14.29 -0.45
N LEU A 124 3.53 -15.36 0.31
CA LEU A 124 2.48 -15.35 1.35
C LEU A 124 2.82 -14.39 2.49
N LEU A 125 4.07 -14.39 2.96
CA LEU A 125 4.52 -13.47 4.01
C LEU A 125 4.45 -12.01 3.54
N ASN A 126 4.73 -11.74 2.26
CA ASN A 126 4.62 -10.39 1.72
C ASN A 126 3.17 -9.93 1.65
N THR A 127 2.28 -10.77 1.12
CA THR A 127 0.84 -10.49 1.11
C THR A 127 0.35 -10.22 2.52
N LEU A 128 0.72 -11.05 3.50
CA LEU A 128 0.36 -10.83 4.90
C LEU A 128 0.88 -9.49 5.42
N THR A 129 2.13 -9.14 5.11
CA THR A 129 2.75 -7.88 5.51
C THR A 129 2.03 -6.68 4.88
N SER A 130 1.63 -6.77 3.63
CA SER A 130 0.86 -5.75 2.91
C SER A 130 -0.54 -5.50 3.49
N PHE A 131 -1.11 -6.46 4.22
CA PHE A 131 -2.38 -6.30 4.94
C PHE A 131 -2.18 -5.85 6.38
N ILE A 132 -1.20 -6.41 7.08
CA ILE A 132 -0.89 -6.07 8.49
C ILE A 132 -0.48 -4.61 8.61
N LEU A 133 0.27 -4.12 7.62
CA LEU A 133 0.85 -2.79 7.69
C LEU A 133 -0.18 -1.64 7.65
N PRO A 134 -1.15 -1.61 6.73
CA PRO A 134 -2.27 -0.65 6.79
C PRO A 134 -3.05 -0.72 8.11
N VAL A 135 -3.21 -1.93 8.67
CA VAL A 135 -3.93 -2.11 9.94
C VAL A 135 -3.13 -1.52 11.10
N LEU A 136 -1.82 -1.71 11.14
CA LEU A 136 -0.95 -1.13 12.16
C LEU A 136 -0.85 0.39 12.04
N SER A 137 -0.72 0.94 10.84
CA SER A 137 -0.62 2.39 10.63
C SER A 137 -1.92 3.10 11.03
N VAL A 138 -3.08 2.58 10.60
CA VAL A 138 -4.38 3.12 10.99
C VAL A 138 -4.64 2.92 12.48
N GLY A 139 -4.33 1.74 13.03
CA GLY A 139 -4.49 1.46 14.46
C GLY A 139 -3.66 2.40 15.34
N ALA A 140 -2.40 2.63 14.98
CA ALA A 140 -1.54 3.61 15.65
C ALA A 140 -2.09 5.04 15.50
N GLY A 141 -2.57 5.40 14.30
CA GLY A 141 -3.22 6.68 14.03
C GLY A 141 -4.42 6.92 14.93
N VAL A 142 -5.33 5.95 15.06
CA VAL A 142 -6.50 6.06 15.95
C VAL A 142 -6.04 6.21 17.40
N LEU A 143 -5.19 5.31 17.91
CA LEU A 143 -4.77 5.33 19.31
C LEU A 143 -4.09 6.63 19.72
N LEU A 144 -3.22 7.16 18.86
CA LEU A 144 -2.52 8.41 19.13
C LEU A 144 -3.41 9.64 18.92
N SER A 145 -4.39 9.58 18.01
CA SER A 145 -5.37 10.68 17.84
C SER A 145 -6.24 10.86 19.09
N LEU A 146 -6.53 9.79 19.83
CA LEU A 146 -7.35 9.83 21.06
C LEU A 146 -6.68 10.59 22.22
N VAL A 147 -5.38 10.90 22.13
CA VAL A 147 -4.67 11.69 23.16
C VAL A 147 -5.00 13.18 23.05
N PHE A 148 -5.53 13.63 21.91
CA PHE A 148 -5.83 15.04 21.67
C PHE A 148 -7.29 15.37 21.98
N ASP A 149 -7.53 16.27 22.93
CA ASP A 149 -8.88 16.69 23.35
C ASP A 149 -9.62 17.52 22.30
N ASN A 150 -8.89 18.17 21.37
CA ASN A 150 -9.49 18.99 20.32
C ASN A 150 -9.84 18.12 19.10
N GLU A 151 -11.13 18.02 18.78
CA GLU A 151 -11.65 17.19 17.69
C GLU A 151 -11.00 17.49 16.33
N ILE A 152 -10.85 18.78 15.99
CA ILE A 152 -10.26 19.20 14.71
C ILE A 152 -8.79 18.83 14.66
N LEU A 153 -8.05 19.10 15.75
CA LEU A 153 -6.63 18.76 15.84
C LEU A 153 -6.43 17.24 15.75
N SER A 154 -7.24 16.48 16.48
CA SER A 154 -7.20 15.01 16.51
C SER A 154 -7.43 14.41 15.12
N TYR A 155 -8.40 14.94 14.37
CA TYR A 155 -8.69 14.55 12.99
C TYR A 155 -7.47 14.75 12.06
N TYR A 156 -6.82 15.91 12.09
CA TYR A 156 -5.64 16.12 11.26
C TYR A 156 -4.44 15.30 11.73
N MET A 157 -4.27 15.14 13.04
CA MET A 157 -3.20 14.33 13.63
C MET A 157 -3.32 12.86 13.23
N PHE A 158 -4.53 12.32 13.12
CA PHE A 158 -4.76 10.97 12.60
C PHE A 158 -4.09 10.76 11.23
N PHE A 159 -4.34 11.65 10.26
CA PHE A 159 -3.74 11.55 8.92
C PHE A 159 -2.23 11.81 8.92
N VAL A 160 -1.75 12.78 9.72
CA VAL A 160 -0.31 13.09 9.84
C VAL A 160 0.46 11.88 10.38
N ILE A 161 -0.11 11.17 11.36
CA ILE A 161 0.53 9.99 11.95
C ILE A 161 0.60 8.86 10.93
N ILE A 162 -0.48 8.59 10.19
CA ILE A 162 -0.46 7.56 9.15
C ILE A 162 0.58 7.90 8.08
N LEU A 163 0.63 9.15 7.62
CA LEU A 163 1.64 9.61 6.66
C LEU A 163 3.07 9.45 7.19
N ALA A 164 3.29 9.73 8.48
CA ALA A 164 4.60 9.56 9.09
C ALA A 164 5.03 8.08 9.09
N PHE A 165 4.11 7.15 9.43
CA PHE A 165 4.38 5.72 9.37
C PHE A 165 4.70 5.24 7.95
N GLU A 166 3.91 5.65 6.97
CA GLU A 166 4.12 5.31 5.56
C GLU A 166 5.45 5.89 5.04
N ALA A 167 5.79 7.12 5.41
CA ALA A 167 7.06 7.73 5.03
C ALA A 167 8.26 6.99 5.63
N ILE A 168 8.20 6.58 6.90
CA ILE A 168 9.25 5.78 7.56
C ILE A 168 9.46 4.46 6.83
N GLU A 169 8.37 3.78 6.47
CA GLU A 169 8.46 2.53 5.74
C GLU A 169 9.03 2.71 4.34
N LEU A 170 8.58 3.74 3.61
CA LEU A 170 9.09 4.05 2.28
C LEU A 170 10.60 4.30 2.33
N VAL A 171 11.07 5.12 3.28
CA VAL A 171 12.51 5.37 3.49
C VAL A 171 13.24 4.06 3.79
N CYS A 172 12.72 3.23 4.69
CA CYS A 172 13.29 1.93 5.01
C CYS A 172 13.41 1.00 3.79
N MET A 173 12.43 1.02 2.89
CA MET A 173 12.47 0.25 1.64
C MET A 173 13.48 0.84 0.66
N LEU A 174 13.48 2.16 0.45
CA LEU A 174 14.38 2.84 -0.48
C LEU A 174 15.86 2.70 -0.09
N VAL A 175 16.19 2.77 1.21
CA VAL A 175 17.57 2.56 1.69
C VAL A 175 18.04 1.11 1.43
N LYS A 176 17.13 0.14 1.51
CA LYS A 176 17.44 -1.27 1.22
C LYS A 176 17.40 -1.60 -0.28
N ALA A 177 16.89 -0.71 -1.14
CA ALA A 177 16.80 -0.86 -2.60
C ALA A 177 18.16 -1.03 -3.29
N PRO A 178 19.09 -0.05 -3.17
CA PRO A 178 20.32 -0.07 -3.95
C PRO A 178 21.23 -1.23 -3.55
N GLN A 179 21.26 -1.57 -2.26
CA GLN A 179 22.05 -2.68 -1.73
C GLN A 179 21.62 -4.04 -2.30
N ARG A 180 20.31 -4.22 -2.55
CA ARG A 180 19.77 -5.47 -3.12
C ARG A 180 19.92 -5.53 -4.63
N ILE A 181 19.65 -4.43 -5.32
CA ILE A 181 19.81 -4.35 -6.77
C ILE A 181 21.28 -4.59 -7.17
N GLN A 182 22.24 -4.05 -6.42
CA GLN A 182 23.67 -4.34 -6.65
C GLN A 182 24.03 -5.81 -6.40
N ARG A 183 23.44 -6.45 -5.39
CA ARG A 183 23.70 -7.86 -5.10
C ARG A 183 23.16 -8.77 -6.21
N ASP A 184 21.94 -8.53 -6.67
CA ASP A 184 21.30 -9.34 -7.71
C ASP A 184 21.97 -9.10 -9.08
N LEU A 185 22.43 -7.87 -9.37
CA LEU A 185 23.29 -7.57 -10.53
C LEU A 185 24.63 -8.30 -10.45
N ASN A 186 25.27 -8.37 -9.28
CA ASN A 186 26.54 -9.09 -9.09
C ASN A 186 26.37 -10.62 -9.24
N GLU A 187 25.25 -11.19 -8.79
CA GLU A 187 24.93 -12.62 -9.06
C GLU A 187 24.67 -12.87 -10.55
N TYR A 188 24.02 -11.93 -11.27
CA TYR A 188 23.82 -12.01 -12.72
C TYR A 188 25.12 -11.88 -13.53
N VAL A 189 26.05 -11.03 -13.09
CA VAL A 189 27.34 -10.82 -13.76
C VAL A 189 28.36 -11.89 -13.37
N GLY A 190 28.31 -12.42 -12.16
CA GLY A 190 29.22 -13.47 -11.66
C GLY A 190 28.82 -14.90 -12.02
N GLY A 191 27.61 -15.13 -12.57
CA GLY A 191 27.12 -16.45 -12.98
C GLY A 191 27.58 -16.93 -14.36
N ASN A 192 28.43 -16.16 -15.05
CA ASN A 192 29.06 -16.53 -16.32
C ASN A 192 30.60 -16.53 -16.18
N LEU A 193 31.14 -17.41 -15.35
CA LEU A 193 32.49 -17.97 -15.50
C LEU A 193 32.48 -19.42 -15.01
#